data_AF-A0A966C9M1-F1
#
_entry.id   AF-A0A966C9M1-F1
#
_cell.length_a   1.000
_cell.length_b   1.000
_cell.length_c   1.000
_cell.angle_alpha   90.00
_cell.angle_beta   90.00
_cell.angle_gamma   90.00
#
_symmetry.space_group_name_H-M   'P 1'
#
loop_
_entity.id
_entity.type
_entity.pdbx_description
1 polymer ?
#
loop_
_entity_poly.entity_id
_entity_poly.type
_entity_poly.pdbx_seq_one_letter_code
_entity_poly.pdbx_strand_id
1 'polypeptide(L)'
;TTGQNNRAETQAKRQAITAERASSTEARLNKRIQTTTERSEAIRLKKEEIQTNRADRKAVLQASAQTRITNLSANLSNRMDAAVNRIQNVIDRLTSRISKLNDLGIDTNTAKDSLNKAQQEIDQAKTILSTIDDDVANFVGSEDPRANWQKLKLTFTEIRDSIKASHQSLRATVESLKEAVVKAKISHGVSEAVSNNDQATTTE
;
A
#
# COMPACT_ATOMS: atom_id res chain seq x y z
N THR A 1 27.26 84.23 53.22
CA THR A 1 25.92 84.04 52.62
C THR A 1 25.98 83.42 51.22
N THR A 2 26.92 83.83 50.35
CA THR A 2 27.07 83.31 48.96
C THR A 2 27.37 81.80 48.86
N GLY A 3 28.16 81.23 49.78
CA GLY A 3 28.51 79.80 49.76
C GLY A 3 27.39 78.83 50.19
N GLN A 4 26.39 79.31 50.95
CA GLN A 4 25.23 78.51 51.35
C GLN A 4 24.18 78.44 50.22
N ASN A 5 23.98 79.52 49.47
CA ASN A 5 23.11 79.54 48.28
C ASN A 5 23.61 78.59 47.18
N ASN A 6 24.93 78.57 46.90
CA ASN A 6 25.49 77.67 45.89
C ASN A 6 25.32 76.18 46.25
N ARG A 7 25.33 75.82 47.55
CA ARG A 7 25.09 74.44 48.00
C ARG A 7 23.63 74.04 47.87
N ALA A 8 22.70 74.92 48.24
CA ALA A 8 21.27 74.69 48.09
C ALA A 8 20.88 74.53 46.61
N GLU A 9 21.39 75.38 45.71
CA GLU A 9 21.16 75.26 44.26
C GLU A 9 21.76 73.98 43.68
N THR A 10 22.97 73.60 44.13
CA THR A 10 23.62 72.35 43.69
C THR A 10 22.83 71.13 44.17
N GLN A 11 22.27 71.17 45.38
CA GLN A 11 21.45 70.10 45.94
C GLN A 11 20.11 69.97 45.23
N ALA A 12 19.43 71.09 44.93
CA ALA A 12 18.19 71.10 44.16
C ALA A 12 18.40 70.58 42.72
N LYS A 13 19.49 70.98 42.05
CA LYS A 13 19.87 70.45 40.72
C LYS A 13 20.13 68.94 40.76
N ARG A 14 20.82 68.44 41.79
CA ARG A 14 21.05 66.99 41.96
C ARG A 14 19.74 66.24 42.19
N GLN A 15 18.84 66.76 43.02
CA GLN A 15 17.53 66.16 43.29
C GLN A 15 16.65 66.10 42.03
N ALA A 16 16.63 67.18 41.24
CA ALA A 16 15.92 67.21 39.97
C ALA A 16 16.48 66.18 38.97
N ILE A 17 17.82 66.10 38.82
CA ILE A 17 18.47 65.10 37.96
C ILE A 17 18.18 63.67 38.44
N THR A 18 18.17 63.42 39.75
CA THR A 18 17.84 62.09 40.28
C THR A 18 16.37 61.72 40.07
N ALA A 19 15.45 62.67 40.22
CA ALA A 19 14.02 62.45 39.99
C ALA A 19 13.73 62.20 38.50
N GLU A 20 14.35 62.97 37.61
CA GLU A 20 14.25 62.79 36.16
C GLU A 20 14.81 61.43 35.72
N ARG A 21 15.97 61.02 36.28
CA ARG A 21 16.55 59.69 36.03
C ARG A 21 15.63 58.58 36.54
N ALA A 22 15.07 58.71 37.74
CA ALA A 22 14.14 57.73 38.31
C ALA A 22 12.89 57.56 37.43
N SER A 23 12.27 58.65 37.01
CA SER A 23 11.12 58.65 36.10
C SER A 23 11.46 58.05 34.73
N SER A 24 12.62 58.41 34.16
CA SER A 24 13.09 57.83 32.90
C SER A 24 13.36 56.32 33.00
N THR A 25 13.93 55.86 34.12
CA THR A 25 14.15 54.43 34.36
C THR A 25 12.86 53.66 34.54
N GLU A 26 11.88 54.22 35.24
CA GLU A 26 10.56 53.60 35.45
C GLU A 26 9.77 53.52 34.13
N ALA A 27 9.78 54.58 33.32
CA ALA A 27 9.18 54.58 32.00
C ALA A 27 9.83 53.54 31.06
N ARG A 28 11.16 53.41 31.10
CA ARG A 28 11.89 52.37 30.33
C ARG A 28 11.55 50.96 30.81
N LEU A 29 11.41 50.75 32.12
CA LEU A 29 11.05 49.47 32.71
C LEU A 29 9.62 49.07 32.35
N ASN A 30 8.67 49.99 32.49
CA ASN A 30 7.27 49.77 32.10
C ASN A 30 7.13 49.46 30.60
N LYS A 31 7.84 50.19 29.74
CA LYS A 31 7.87 49.89 28.29
C LYS A 31 8.47 48.51 28.00
N ARG A 32 9.53 48.11 28.70
CA ARG A 32 10.11 46.76 28.56
C ARG A 32 9.16 45.67 29.03
N ILE A 33 8.48 45.87 30.15
CA ILE A 33 7.49 44.93 30.67
C ILE A 33 6.32 44.80 29.68
N GLN A 34 5.79 45.92 29.19
CA GLN A 34 4.71 45.93 28.20
C GLN A 34 5.13 45.22 26.90
N THR A 35 6.29 45.56 26.32
CA THR A 35 6.76 44.90 25.09
C THR A 35 7.06 43.42 25.29
N THR A 36 7.56 43.02 26.47
CA THR A 36 7.82 41.61 26.80
C THR A 36 6.52 40.84 26.94
N THR A 37 5.52 41.40 27.61
CA THR A 37 4.21 40.77 27.81
C THR A 37 3.46 40.64 26.49
N GLU A 38 3.37 41.70 25.69
CA GLU A 38 2.76 41.67 24.34
C GLU A 38 3.45 40.64 23.43
N ARG A 39 4.78 40.58 23.44
CA ARG A 39 5.53 39.58 22.67
C ARG A 39 5.28 38.16 23.17
N SER A 40 5.19 37.96 24.49
CA SER A 40 4.91 36.65 25.07
C SER A 40 3.51 36.14 24.73
N GLU A 41 2.51 37.03 24.76
CA GLU A 41 1.13 36.75 24.37
C GLU A 41 1.04 36.43 22.87
N ALA A 42 1.68 37.22 22.01
CA ALA A 42 1.72 36.97 20.57
C ALA A 42 2.39 35.62 20.23
N ILE A 43 3.46 35.25 20.93
CA ILE A 43 4.12 33.94 20.76
C ILE A 43 3.20 32.81 21.23
N ARG A 44 2.48 33.00 22.35
CA ARG A 44 1.54 32.01 22.88
C ARG A 44 0.40 31.74 21.91
N LEU A 45 -0.27 32.79 21.44
CA LEU A 45 -1.36 32.70 20.46
C LEU A 45 -0.88 32.03 19.16
N LYS A 46 0.30 32.42 18.66
CA LYS A 46 0.88 31.80 17.46
C LYS A 46 1.22 30.31 17.67
N LYS A 47 1.65 29.91 18.87
CA LYS A 47 1.89 28.50 19.19
C LYS A 47 0.59 27.70 19.21
N GLU A 48 -0.46 28.23 19.84
CA GLU A 48 -1.80 27.61 19.89
C GLU A 48 -2.40 27.48 18.48
N GLU A 49 -2.29 28.52 17.65
CA GLU A 49 -2.70 28.49 16.24
C GLU A 49 -1.92 27.46 15.42
N ILE A 50 -0.60 27.36 15.61
CA ILE A 50 0.21 26.35 14.92
C ILE A 50 -0.18 24.93 15.39
N GLN A 51 -0.46 24.74 16.68
CA GLN A 51 -0.85 23.43 17.21
C GLN A 51 -2.21 22.97 16.69
N THR A 52 -3.21 23.86 16.70
CA THR A 52 -4.55 23.59 16.13
C THR A 52 -4.47 23.29 14.63
N ASN A 53 -3.79 24.14 13.85
CA ASN A 53 -3.59 23.89 12.43
C ASN A 53 -2.85 22.58 12.14
N ARG A 54 -1.90 22.17 13.00
CA ARG A 54 -1.21 20.88 12.87
C ARG A 54 -2.15 19.71 13.16
N ALA A 55 -2.99 19.82 14.18
CA ALA A 55 -3.97 18.78 14.53
C ALA A 55 -4.99 18.60 13.40
N ASP A 56 -5.54 19.69 12.87
CA ASP A 56 -6.52 19.67 11.77
C ASP A 56 -5.92 19.08 10.50
N ARG A 57 -4.71 19.54 10.11
CA ARG A 57 -4.00 18.97 8.96
C ARG A 57 -3.72 17.48 9.15
N LYS A 58 -3.35 17.03 10.36
CA LYS A 58 -3.13 15.62 10.64
C LYS A 58 -4.42 14.82 10.46
N ALA A 59 -5.55 15.31 11.00
CA ALA A 59 -6.85 14.65 10.86
C ALA A 59 -7.29 14.53 9.40
N VAL A 60 -7.17 15.61 8.61
CA VAL A 60 -7.51 15.61 7.18
C VAL A 60 -6.62 14.64 6.40
N LEU A 61 -5.31 14.61 6.69
CA LEU A 61 -4.37 13.69 6.03
C LEU A 61 -4.68 12.23 6.39
N GLN A 62 -5.04 11.95 7.65
CA GLN A 62 -5.43 10.60 8.08
C GLN A 62 -6.70 10.13 7.36
N ALA A 63 -7.75 10.96 7.31
CA ALA A 63 -8.99 10.63 6.60
C ALA A 63 -8.76 10.42 5.08
N SER A 64 -7.93 11.26 4.46
CA SER A 64 -7.58 11.11 3.05
C SER A 64 -6.77 9.83 2.80
N ALA A 65 -5.82 9.50 3.69
CA ALA A 65 -5.04 8.27 3.59
C ALA A 65 -5.92 7.01 3.74
N GLN A 66 -6.84 7.01 4.71
CA GLN A 66 -7.81 5.93 4.90
C GLN A 66 -8.63 5.72 3.61
N THR A 67 -9.22 6.78 3.07
CA THR A 67 -10.01 6.71 1.82
C THR A 67 -9.21 6.14 0.65
N ARG A 68 -7.97 6.63 0.45
CA ARG A 68 -7.08 6.13 -0.61
C ARG A 68 -6.78 4.65 -0.46
N ILE A 69 -6.53 4.21 0.77
CA ILE A 69 -6.16 2.82 1.04
C ILE A 69 -7.36 1.91 0.90
N THR A 70 -8.53 2.26 1.42
CA THR A 70 -9.77 1.51 1.19
C THR A 70 -10.04 1.34 -0.30
N ASN A 71 -9.96 2.42 -1.09
CA ASN A 71 -10.17 2.36 -2.53
C ASN A 71 -9.10 1.52 -3.25
N LEU A 72 -7.83 1.65 -2.86
CA LEU A 72 -6.75 0.88 -3.45
C LEU A 72 -6.92 -0.62 -3.15
N SER A 73 -7.23 -0.96 -1.91
CA SER A 73 -7.45 -2.34 -1.47
C SER A 73 -8.63 -2.96 -2.19
N ALA A 74 -9.78 -2.27 -2.26
CA ALA A 74 -10.95 -2.76 -2.99
C ALA A 74 -10.62 -3.03 -4.47
N ASN A 75 -9.93 -2.09 -5.13
CA ASN A 75 -9.51 -2.28 -6.52
C ASN A 75 -8.55 -3.47 -6.69
N LEU A 76 -7.65 -3.70 -5.72
CA LEU A 76 -6.68 -4.78 -5.78
C LEU A 76 -7.35 -6.14 -5.51
N SER A 77 -8.21 -6.23 -4.49
CA SER A 77 -9.02 -7.42 -4.18
C SER A 77 -9.86 -7.83 -5.37
N ASN A 78 -10.59 -6.90 -6.00
CA ASN A 78 -11.39 -7.18 -7.19
C ASN A 78 -10.57 -7.76 -8.35
N ARG A 79 -9.34 -7.25 -8.56
CA ARG A 79 -8.44 -7.74 -9.61
C ARG A 79 -7.90 -9.13 -9.29
N MET A 80 -7.58 -9.39 -8.03
CA MET A 80 -7.09 -10.70 -7.58
C MET A 80 -8.19 -11.75 -7.64
N ASP A 81 -9.41 -11.40 -7.21
CA ASP A 81 -10.58 -12.27 -7.33
C ASP A 81 -10.85 -12.65 -8.80
N ALA A 82 -10.85 -11.66 -9.69
CA ALA A 82 -10.98 -11.91 -11.13
C ALA A 82 -9.86 -12.82 -11.68
N ALA A 83 -8.63 -12.69 -11.18
CA ALA A 83 -7.53 -13.57 -11.59
C ALA A 83 -7.70 -15.00 -11.06
N VAL A 84 -8.10 -15.15 -9.79
CA VAL A 84 -8.44 -16.43 -9.16
C VAL A 84 -9.52 -17.16 -9.95
N ASN A 85 -10.61 -16.47 -10.30
CA ASN A 85 -11.72 -17.03 -11.07
C ASN A 85 -11.28 -17.48 -12.48
N ARG A 86 -10.42 -16.71 -13.15
CA ARG A 86 -9.86 -17.09 -14.46
C ARG A 86 -8.99 -18.34 -14.36
N ILE A 87 -8.15 -18.44 -13.32
CA ILE A 87 -7.29 -19.62 -13.14
C ILE A 87 -8.13 -20.84 -12.78
N GLN A 88 -9.16 -20.71 -11.94
CA GLN A 88 -10.07 -21.81 -11.63
C GLN A 88 -10.75 -22.35 -12.89
N ASN A 89 -11.24 -21.47 -13.77
CA ASN A 89 -11.81 -21.88 -15.06
C ASN A 89 -10.81 -22.66 -15.93
N VAL A 90 -9.50 -22.34 -15.87
CA VAL A 90 -8.47 -23.09 -16.58
C VAL A 90 -8.24 -24.45 -15.92
N ILE A 91 -8.24 -24.51 -14.58
CA ILE A 91 -8.12 -25.77 -13.84
C ILE A 91 -9.26 -26.73 -14.23
N ASP A 92 -10.49 -26.24 -14.26
CA ASP A 92 -11.67 -27.05 -14.60
C ASP A 92 -11.58 -27.60 -16.03
N ARG A 93 -11.12 -26.77 -16.98
CA ARG A 93 -10.89 -27.19 -18.38
C ARG A 93 -9.78 -28.25 -18.49
N LEU A 94 -8.67 -28.08 -17.77
CA LEU A 94 -7.58 -29.06 -17.77
C LEU A 94 -7.97 -30.35 -17.07
N THR A 95 -8.77 -30.29 -16.01
CA THR A 95 -9.36 -31.46 -15.34
C THR A 95 -10.20 -32.27 -16.33
N SER A 96 -11.09 -31.62 -17.07
CA SER A 96 -11.88 -32.27 -18.12
C SER A 96 -11.00 -32.87 -19.22
N ARG A 97 -9.93 -32.18 -19.62
CA ARG A 97 -8.98 -32.67 -20.64
C ARG A 97 -8.21 -33.89 -20.15
N ILE A 98 -7.74 -33.89 -18.90
CA ILE A 98 -7.06 -35.03 -18.26
C ILE A 98 -7.99 -36.24 -18.24
N SER A 99 -9.25 -36.06 -17.81
CA SER A 99 -10.24 -37.15 -17.81
C SER A 99 -10.37 -37.79 -19.19
N LYS A 100 -10.57 -36.99 -20.23
CA LYS A 100 -10.71 -37.48 -21.60
C LYS A 100 -9.47 -38.22 -22.11
N LEU A 101 -8.27 -37.83 -21.69
CA LEU A 101 -7.03 -38.51 -22.08
C LEU A 101 -6.86 -39.83 -21.32
N ASN A 102 -7.26 -39.88 -20.04
CA ASN A 102 -7.28 -41.12 -19.27
C ASN A 102 -8.28 -42.13 -19.85
N ASP A 103 -9.45 -41.68 -20.31
CA ASP A 103 -10.45 -42.53 -20.98
C ASP A 103 -9.90 -43.14 -22.29
N LEU A 104 -8.91 -42.48 -22.91
CA LEU A 104 -8.16 -42.98 -24.08
C LEU A 104 -6.94 -43.85 -23.69
N GLY A 105 -6.76 -44.15 -22.40
CA GLY A 105 -5.65 -44.96 -21.90
C GLY A 105 -4.29 -44.25 -21.87
N ILE A 106 -4.25 -42.92 -21.97
CA ILE A 106 -3.01 -42.14 -21.91
C ILE A 106 -2.66 -41.88 -20.45
N ASP A 107 -1.41 -42.12 -20.07
CA ASP A 107 -0.90 -41.76 -18.75
C ASP A 107 -0.78 -40.24 -18.59
N THR A 108 -1.55 -39.66 -17.68
CA THR A 108 -1.55 -38.23 -17.36
C THR A 108 -1.08 -37.90 -15.94
N ASN A 109 -0.44 -38.84 -15.23
CA ASN A 109 -0.10 -38.70 -13.82
C ASN A 109 0.71 -37.41 -13.52
N THR A 110 1.77 -37.13 -14.28
CA THR A 110 2.59 -35.91 -14.10
C THR A 110 1.79 -34.62 -14.31
N ALA A 111 0.86 -34.62 -15.27
CA ALA A 111 -0.02 -33.49 -15.51
C ALA A 111 -1.01 -33.31 -14.35
N LYS A 112 -1.56 -34.40 -13.82
CA LYS A 112 -2.46 -34.37 -12.66
C LYS A 112 -1.76 -33.82 -11.41
N ASP A 113 -0.52 -34.21 -11.16
CA ASP A 113 0.25 -33.68 -10.02
C ASP A 113 0.50 -32.18 -10.13
N SER A 114 0.85 -31.71 -11.34
CA SER A 114 1.03 -30.27 -11.60
C SER A 114 -0.29 -29.50 -11.47
N LEU A 115 -1.40 -30.08 -11.91
CA LEU A 115 -2.73 -29.47 -11.79
C LEU A 115 -3.17 -29.38 -10.33
N ASN A 116 -2.91 -30.41 -9.54
CA ASN A 116 -3.17 -30.41 -8.10
C ASN A 116 -2.39 -29.30 -7.38
N LYS A 117 -1.11 -29.10 -7.74
CA LYS A 117 -0.33 -27.97 -7.22
C LYS A 117 -0.94 -26.62 -7.62
N ALA A 118 -1.40 -26.49 -8.86
CA ALA A 118 -2.08 -25.28 -9.31
C ALA A 118 -3.35 -24.98 -8.50
N GLN A 119 -4.13 -26.03 -8.16
CA GLN A 119 -5.32 -25.91 -7.33
C GLN A 119 -4.98 -25.49 -5.90
N GLN A 120 -3.98 -26.12 -5.28
CA GLN A 120 -3.52 -25.79 -3.92
C GLN A 120 -3.12 -24.31 -3.80
N GLU A 121 -2.34 -23.80 -4.75
CA GLU A 121 -1.92 -22.40 -4.77
C GLU A 121 -3.12 -21.44 -4.92
N ILE A 122 -4.15 -21.82 -5.68
CA ILE A 122 -5.35 -20.99 -5.81
C ILE A 122 -6.21 -21.03 -4.57
N ASP A 123 -6.32 -22.17 -3.90
CA ASP A 123 -7.09 -22.27 -2.66
C ASP A 123 -6.39 -21.51 -1.52
N GLN A 124 -5.05 -21.49 -1.51
CA GLN A 124 -4.30 -20.57 -0.65
C GLN A 124 -4.60 -19.12 -0.97
N ALA A 125 -4.56 -18.71 -2.25
CA ALA A 125 -4.89 -17.34 -2.65
C ALA A 125 -6.32 -16.94 -2.24
N LYS A 126 -7.31 -17.83 -2.41
CA LYS A 126 -8.70 -17.61 -1.97
C LYS A 126 -8.80 -17.44 -0.46
N THR A 127 -8.09 -18.30 0.29
CA THR A 127 -8.09 -18.25 1.76
C THR A 127 -7.57 -16.90 2.24
N ILE A 128 -6.44 -16.43 1.72
CA ILE A 128 -5.87 -15.14 2.09
C ILE A 128 -6.78 -13.98 1.62
N LEU A 129 -7.37 -14.10 0.42
CA LEU A 129 -8.28 -13.09 -0.11
C LEU A 129 -9.52 -12.89 0.78
N SER A 130 -10.02 -13.96 1.38
CA SER A 130 -11.19 -13.92 2.28
C SER A 130 -10.98 -13.10 3.55
N THR A 131 -9.73 -12.84 3.94
CA THR A 131 -9.39 -12.07 5.15
C THR A 131 -8.97 -10.62 4.86
N ILE A 132 -8.94 -10.20 3.58
CA ILE A 132 -8.45 -8.85 3.23
C ILE A 132 -9.33 -7.76 3.79
N ASP A 133 -10.65 -7.92 3.74
CA ASP A 133 -11.56 -6.87 4.21
C ASP A 133 -11.35 -6.58 5.71
N ASP A 134 -11.10 -7.62 6.50
CA ASP A 134 -10.73 -7.49 7.91
C ASP A 134 -9.36 -6.82 8.09
N ASP A 135 -8.34 -7.21 7.32
CA ASP A 135 -7.02 -6.57 7.36
C ASP A 135 -7.09 -5.07 6.97
N VAL A 136 -7.96 -4.71 6.03
CA VAL A 136 -8.21 -3.31 5.63
C VAL A 136 -8.94 -2.55 6.73
N ALA A 137 -9.96 -3.15 7.34
CA ALA A 137 -10.68 -2.54 8.46
C ALA A 137 -9.73 -2.29 9.65
N ASN A 138 -8.87 -3.26 9.96
CA ASN A 138 -7.84 -3.16 11.00
C ASN A 138 -6.80 -2.08 10.68
N PHE A 139 -6.46 -1.85 9.41
CA PHE A 139 -5.61 -0.73 9.02
C PHE A 139 -6.30 0.62 9.25
N VAL A 140 -7.55 0.78 8.81
CA VAL A 140 -8.29 2.05 8.90
C VAL A 140 -8.51 2.47 10.35
N GLY A 141 -8.77 1.52 11.24
CA GLY A 141 -8.97 1.77 12.68
C GLY A 141 -7.70 1.88 13.52
N SER A 142 -6.50 1.78 12.93
CA SER A 142 -5.25 1.67 13.70
C SER A 142 -4.69 2.99 14.17
N GLU A 143 -4.14 2.98 15.39
CA GLU A 143 -3.30 4.05 15.94
C GLU A 143 -1.88 4.08 15.31
N ASP A 144 -1.41 2.94 14.77
CA ASP A 144 -0.18 2.85 13.95
C ASP A 144 -0.49 2.38 12.52
N PRO A 145 -0.87 3.32 11.63
CA PRO A 145 -1.12 3.00 10.23
C PRO A 145 0.12 2.44 9.52
N ARG A 146 1.34 2.81 9.92
CA ARG A 146 2.53 2.47 9.13
C ARG A 146 2.86 0.99 9.23
N ALA A 147 2.81 0.42 10.44
CA ALA A 147 2.98 -1.01 10.64
C ALA A 147 1.88 -1.82 9.94
N ASN A 148 0.62 -1.41 10.10
CA ASN A 148 -0.51 -2.12 9.48
C ASN A 148 -0.49 -2.06 7.95
N TRP A 149 0.00 -0.97 7.36
CA TRP A 149 0.19 -0.87 5.91
C TRP A 149 1.22 -1.88 5.38
N GLN A 150 2.32 -2.09 6.12
CA GLN A 150 3.33 -3.07 5.73
C GLN A 150 2.76 -4.50 5.76
N LYS A 151 1.96 -4.82 6.79
CA LYS A 151 1.25 -6.10 6.87
C LYS A 151 0.28 -6.27 5.70
N LEU A 152 -0.58 -5.29 5.44
CA LEU A 152 -1.53 -5.35 4.32
C LEU A 152 -0.82 -5.53 2.96
N LYS A 153 0.30 -4.84 2.76
CA LYS A 153 1.11 -5.00 1.54
C LYS A 153 1.71 -6.40 1.43
N LEU A 154 2.13 -7.01 2.54
CA LEU A 154 2.61 -8.38 2.59
C LEU A 154 1.49 -9.35 2.17
N THR A 155 0.29 -9.23 2.76
CA THR A 155 -0.89 -10.04 2.42
C THR A 155 -1.17 -10.01 0.91
N PHE A 156 -1.22 -8.81 0.31
CA PHE A 156 -1.40 -8.67 -1.14
C PHE A 156 -0.25 -9.26 -1.98
N THR A 157 0.97 -9.23 -1.44
CA THR A 157 2.14 -9.81 -2.11
C THR A 157 2.06 -11.33 -2.11
N GLU A 158 1.64 -11.94 -1.01
CA GLU A 158 1.44 -13.38 -0.88
C GLU A 158 0.37 -13.88 -1.85
N ILE A 159 -0.79 -13.22 -1.91
CA ILE A 159 -1.86 -13.58 -2.87
C ILE A 159 -1.34 -13.54 -4.31
N ARG A 160 -0.63 -12.46 -4.67
CA ARG A 160 -0.03 -12.31 -6.00
C ARG A 160 0.92 -13.46 -6.31
N ASP A 161 1.72 -13.86 -5.35
CA ASP A 161 2.74 -14.88 -5.54
C ASP A 161 2.12 -16.29 -5.64
N SER A 162 1.09 -16.60 -4.85
CA SER A 162 0.28 -17.82 -5.03
C SER A 162 -0.43 -17.86 -6.40
N ILE A 163 -1.02 -16.75 -6.85
CA ILE A 163 -1.61 -16.66 -8.21
C ILE A 163 -0.56 -16.95 -9.29
N LYS A 164 0.65 -16.41 -9.15
CA LYS A 164 1.76 -16.67 -10.09
C LYS A 164 2.22 -18.12 -10.05
N ALA A 165 2.38 -18.69 -8.85
CA ALA A 165 2.78 -20.08 -8.66
C ALA A 165 1.75 -21.03 -9.29
N SER A 166 0.45 -20.77 -9.08
CA SER A 166 -0.61 -21.54 -9.73
C SER A 166 -0.51 -21.49 -11.25
N HIS A 167 -0.35 -20.30 -11.82
CA HIS A 167 -0.21 -20.15 -13.26
C HIS A 167 1.04 -20.87 -13.83
N GLN A 168 2.16 -20.91 -13.08
CA GLN A 168 3.34 -21.69 -13.47
C GLN A 168 3.04 -23.20 -13.47
N SER A 169 2.35 -23.69 -12.44
CA SER A 169 1.90 -25.08 -12.33
C SER A 169 0.91 -25.46 -13.46
N LEU A 170 0.06 -24.54 -13.90
CA LEU A 170 -0.79 -24.76 -15.09
C LEU A 170 0.03 -24.89 -16.38
N ARG A 171 1.09 -24.11 -16.54
CA ARG A 171 1.99 -24.26 -17.70
C ARG A 171 2.69 -25.61 -17.69
N ALA A 172 3.18 -26.05 -16.53
CA ALA A 172 3.76 -27.38 -16.36
C ALA A 172 2.75 -28.48 -16.69
N THR A 173 1.50 -28.33 -16.24
CA THR A 173 0.39 -29.25 -16.58
C THR A 173 0.21 -29.36 -18.09
N VAL A 174 0.13 -28.24 -18.80
CA VAL A 174 -0.04 -28.21 -20.27
C VAL A 174 1.14 -28.88 -20.96
N GLU A 175 2.36 -28.64 -20.50
CA GLU A 175 3.55 -29.24 -21.08
C GLU A 175 3.57 -30.77 -20.90
N SER A 176 3.30 -31.26 -19.69
CA SER A 176 3.20 -32.69 -19.41
C SER A 176 2.08 -33.36 -20.23
N LEU A 177 0.96 -32.67 -20.46
CA LEU A 177 -0.11 -33.18 -21.33
C LEU A 177 0.34 -33.31 -22.78
N LYS A 178 1.09 -32.34 -23.32
CA LYS A 178 1.62 -32.43 -24.68
C LYS A 178 2.59 -33.60 -24.81
N GLU A 179 3.51 -33.75 -23.86
CA GLU A 179 4.46 -34.86 -23.85
C GLU A 179 3.76 -36.21 -23.79
N ALA A 180 2.72 -36.36 -22.96
CA ALA A 180 1.94 -37.59 -22.85
C ALA A 180 1.26 -37.94 -24.18
N VAL A 181 0.65 -36.96 -24.85
CA VAL A 181 0.01 -37.15 -26.16
C VAL A 181 1.03 -37.55 -27.24
N VAL A 182 2.19 -36.90 -27.27
CA VAL A 182 3.27 -37.23 -28.21
C VAL A 182 3.81 -38.65 -27.98
N LYS A 183 4.04 -39.03 -26.70
CA LYS A 183 4.50 -40.38 -26.33
C LYS A 183 3.49 -41.47 -26.70
N ALA A 184 2.20 -41.19 -26.53
CA ALA A 184 1.11 -42.09 -26.91
C ALA A 184 0.98 -42.31 -28.42
N LYS A 185 1.80 -41.63 -29.26
CA LYS A 185 1.73 -41.67 -30.73
C LYS A 185 0.32 -41.44 -31.26
N ILE A 186 -0.47 -40.62 -30.56
CA ILE A 186 -1.68 -40.06 -31.15
C ILE A 186 -1.19 -39.02 -32.15
N SER A 187 -0.85 -39.53 -33.34
CA SER A 187 -0.63 -38.74 -34.54
C SER A 187 -1.79 -37.75 -34.61
N HIS A 188 -1.47 -36.47 -34.72
CA HIS A 188 -2.50 -35.46 -34.95
C HIS A 188 -3.29 -35.96 -36.15
N GLY A 189 -4.60 -36.17 -36.00
CA GLY A 189 -5.49 -36.83 -36.98
C GLY A 189 -5.70 -36.06 -38.29
N VAL A 190 -4.64 -35.47 -38.82
CA VAL A 190 -4.56 -34.70 -40.05
C VAL A 190 -3.22 -35.07 -40.68
N SER A 191 -3.15 -36.14 -41.48
CA SER A 191 -2.24 -36.26 -42.66
C SER A 191 -2.24 -37.62 -43.37
N GLU A 192 -2.71 -38.73 -42.78
CA GLU A 192 -2.65 -40.02 -43.50
C GLU A 192 -3.61 -40.11 -44.70
N ALA A 193 -4.69 -39.32 -44.73
CA ALA A 193 -5.64 -39.32 -45.85
C ALA A 193 -5.16 -38.55 -47.09
N VAL A 194 -4.15 -37.67 -46.99
CA VAL A 194 -3.70 -36.84 -48.12
C VAL A 194 -2.48 -37.44 -48.81
N SER A 195 -1.70 -38.29 -48.15
CA SER A 195 -0.47 -38.85 -48.74
C SER A 195 -0.72 -40.00 -49.73
N ASN A 196 -1.90 -40.64 -49.73
CA ASN A 196 -2.18 -41.77 -50.61
C ASN A 196 -2.80 -41.40 -51.96
N ASN A 197 -3.19 -40.13 -52.18
CA ASN A 197 -3.85 -39.73 -53.42
C ASN A 197 -2.89 -39.30 -54.54
N ASP A 198 -1.61 -39.10 -54.26
CA ASP A 198 -0.61 -38.63 -55.24
C ASP A 198 0.20 -39.75 -55.93
N GLN A 199 -0.05 -41.02 -55.58
CA GLN A 199 0.68 -42.18 -56.15
C GLN A 199 -0.08 -42.91 -57.27
N ALA A 200 -1.30 -42.48 -57.63
CA ALA A 200 -2.21 -43.26 -58.49
C ALA A 200 -2.34 -42.77 -59.95
N THR A 201 -1.65 -41.74 -60.42
CA THR A 201 -1.91 -41.13 -61.75
C THR A 201 -0.72 -41.03 -62.71
N THR A 202 0.36 -41.78 -62.52
CA THR A 202 1.49 -41.82 -63.48
C THR A 202 1.84 -43.25 -63.88
N THR A 203 0.94 -43.89 -64.62
CA THR A 203 1.27 -44.99 -65.53
C THR A 203 0.18 -45.06 -66.59
N GLU A 204 0.39 -44.36 -67.70
CA GLU A 204 -0.07 -44.68 -69.06
C GLU A 204 0.83 -43.94 -70.06
#